data_AF-A0A285ULP9-F1
#
_entry.id   AF-A0A285ULP9-F1
#
_cell.length_a   1.000
_cell.length_b   1.000
_cell.length_c   1.000
_cell.angle_alpha   90.00
_cell.angle_beta   90.00
_cell.angle_gamma   90.00
#
_symmetry.space_group_name_H-M   'P 1'
#
loop_
_entity.id
_entity.type
_entity.pdbx_description
1 polymer ?
#
loop_
_entity_poly.entity_id
_entity_poly.type
_entity_poly.pdbx_seq_one_letter_code
_entity_poly.pdbx_strand_id
1 'polypeptide(L)' 'MACNWPSLTAFMACSTQWRVVPEITGGMAAVATTLVFIGMDYTAVDATLRRLNSPAHVFEDILAMEEAALPILNEVE' A
#
# COMPACT_ATOMS: atom_id res chain seq x y z
N MET A 1 12.79 -14.32 18.67
CA MET A 1 12.12 -13.74 17.50
C MET A 1 11.00 -12.84 18.03
N ALA A 2 11.01 -11.54 17.73
CA ALA A 2 9.86 -10.71 18.05
C ALA A 2 8.66 -11.13 17.17
N CYS A 3 7.46 -11.17 17.73
CA CYS A 3 6.26 -11.53 16.98
C CYS A 3 5.73 -10.31 16.21
N ASN A 4 5.77 -10.34 14.88
CA ASN A 4 5.30 -9.25 14.00
C ASN A 4 3.79 -9.31 13.70
N TRP A 5 3.04 -10.12 14.46
CA TRP A 5 1.61 -10.33 14.24
C TRP A 5 0.77 -9.04 14.29
N PRO A 6 1.02 -8.08 15.21
CA PRO A 6 0.29 -6.80 15.19
C PRO A 6 0.50 -6.03 13.89
N SER A 7 1.72 -6.02 13.35
CA SER A 7 2.06 -5.31 12.12
C SER A 7 1.42 -5.97 10.89
N LEU A 8 1.48 -7.30 10.82
CA LEU A 8 0.84 -8.06 9.73
C LEU A 8 -0.68 -7.86 9.71
N THR A 9 -1.34 -7.98 10.87
CA THR A 9 -2.80 -7.81 10.97
C THR A 9 -3.25 -6.39 10.65
N ALA A 10 -2.48 -5.38 11.09
CA ALA A 10 -2.73 -3.99 10.74
C ALA A 10 -2.54 -3.72 9.24
N PHE A 11 -1.48 -4.25 8.63
CA PHE A 11 -1.26 -4.11 7.18
C PHE A 11 -2.39 -4.73 6.36
N MET A 12 -2.84 -5.95 6.72
CA MET A 12 -3.99 -6.59 6.06
C MET A 12 -5.29 -5.78 6.22
N ALA A 13 -5.51 -5.15 7.37
CA ALA A 13 -6.65 -4.28 7.61
C ALA A 13 -6.63 -3.02 6.71
N CYS A 14 -5.45 -2.62 6.20
CA CYS A 14 -5.29 -1.48 5.33
C CYS A 14 -5.36 -1.83 3.82
N SER A 15 -5.76 -3.06 3.47
CA SER A 15 -5.76 -3.58 2.09
C SER A 15 -6.53 -2.74 1.05
N THR A 16 -7.49 -1.91 1.45
CA THR A 16 -8.29 -1.06 0.55
C THR A 16 -7.82 0.39 0.48
N GLN A 17 -6.71 0.73 1.14
CA GLN A 17 -6.27 2.12 1.34
C GLN A 17 -5.18 2.54 0.37
N TRP A 18 -4.93 1.73 -0.66
CA TRP A 18 -3.98 2.04 -1.72
C TRP A 18 -4.48 3.19 -2.59
N ARG A 19 -3.58 4.13 -2.84
CA ARG A 19 -3.75 5.19 -3.81
C ARG A 19 -3.27 4.67 -5.15
N VAL A 20 -4.15 4.76 -6.14
CA VAL A 20 -3.92 4.27 -7.49
C VAL A 20 -4.17 5.41 -8.47
N VAL A 21 -3.28 5.57 -9.43
CA VAL A 21 -3.44 6.52 -10.55
C VAL A 21 -3.47 5.75 -11.87
N PRO A 22 -4.34 6.13 -12.82
CA PRO A 22 -4.26 5.58 -14.16
C PRO A 22 -3.05 6.20 -14.87
N GLU A 23 -2.16 5.35 -15.38
CA GLU A 23 -1.13 5.74 -16.33
C GLU A 23 -1.60 5.39 -17.74
N ILE A 24 -1.57 6.38 -18.62
CA ILE A 24 -1.92 6.19 -20.02
C ILE A 24 -0.62 6.12 -20.80
N THR A 25 -0.35 4.96 -21.39
CA THR A 25 0.85 4.71 -22.19
C THR A 25 0.46 4.37 -23.62
N GLY A 26 1.25 4.84 -24.58
CA GLY A 26 1.02 4.61 -26.01
C GLY A 26 0.71 5.89 -26.79
N GLY A 27 0.46 5.73 -28.09
CA GLY A 27 0.20 6.83 -29.03
C GLY A 27 -1.17 6.69 -29.70
N MET A 28 -1.46 7.55 -30.68
CA MET A 28 -2.75 7.61 -31.41
C MET A 28 -3.23 6.27 -32.00
N ALA A 29 -2.34 5.29 -32.20
CA ALA A 29 -2.65 3.98 -32.78
C ALA A 29 -2.92 2.87 -31.75
N ALA A 30 -2.49 3.04 -30.50
CA ALA A 30 -2.73 2.10 -29.40
C ALA A 30 -2.56 2.83 -28.08
N VAL A 31 -3.65 2.93 -27.32
CA VAL A 31 -3.68 3.50 -25.97
C VAL A 31 -3.87 2.33 -25.00
N ALA A 32 -2.88 2.11 -24.15
CA ALA A 32 -3.00 1.23 -23.00
C ALA A 32 -3.23 2.07 -21.74
N THR A 33 -3.99 1.54 -20.80
CA THR A 33 -4.17 2.14 -19.48
C THR A 33 -3.76 1.11 -18.45
N THR A 34 -2.72 1.44 -17.69
CA THR A 34 -2.22 0.65 -16.56
C THR A 34 -2.61 1.36 -15.26
N LEU A 35 -2.80 0.59 -14.20
CA LEU A 35 -3.03 1.12 -12.86
C LEU A 35 -1.68 1.14 -12.13
N VAL A 36 -1.26 2.31 -11.68
CA VAL A 36 -0.02 2.49 -10.92
C VAL A 36 -0.36 2.76 -9.46
N PHE A 37 0.14 1.92 -8.57
CA PHE A 37 0.06 2.08 -7.12
C PHE A 37 1.14 3.06 -6.68
N ILE A 38 0.75 4.14 -6.00
CA ILE A 38 1.67 5.22 -5.58
C ILE A 38 1.86 5.30 -4.06
N GLY A 39 1.38 4.29 -3.34
CA GLY A 39 1.45 4.18 -1.89
C GLY A 39 0.07 4.14 -1.23
N MET A 40 0.06 4.08 0.10
CA MET A 40 -1.12 4.06 0.94
C MET A 40 -1.56 5.47 1.31
N ASP A 41 -2.86 5.66 1.54
CA ASP A 41 -3.35 6.88 2.18
C ASP A 41 -3.08 6.81 3.69
N TYR A 42 -2.02 7.51 4.13
CA TYR A 42 -1.63 7.51 5.54
C TYR A 42 -2.69 8.06 6.49
N THR A 43 -3.65 8.87 6.01
CA THR A 43 -4.77 9.33 6.84
C THR A 43 -5.76 8.19 7.11
N ALA A 44 -6.03 7.36 6.09
CA ALA A 44 -6.86 6.17 6.24
C ALA A 44 -6.15 5.10 7.08
N VAL A 45 -4.83 4.98 6.94
CA VAL A 45 -4.00 4.05 7.73
C VAL A 45 -4.05 4.46 9.20
N ASP A 46 -3.79 5.72 9.52
CA ASP A 46 -3.88 6.25 10.88
C ASP A 46 -5.27 6.00 11.50
N ALA A 47 -6.35 6.24 10.76
CA ALA A 47 -7.71 5.94 11.22
C ALA A 47 -7.90 4.44 11.54
N THR A 48 -7.27 3.54 10.78
CA THR A 48 -7.32 2.09 10.99
C THR A 48 -6.50 1.68 12.20
N LEU A 49 -5.26 2.18 12.32
CA LEU A 49 -4.37 1.89 13.46
C LEU A 49 -4.98 2.36 14.78
N ARG A 50 -5.65 3.52 14.80
CA ARG A 50 -6.38 4.00 15.99
C ARG A 50 -7.52 3.08 16.38
N ARG A 51 -8.29 2.56 15.41
CA ARG A 51 -9.39 1.61 15.67
C ARG A 51 -8.91 0.26 16.17
N LEU A 52 -7.73 -0.18 15.73
CA LEU A 52 -7.10 -1.43 16.17
C LEU A 52 -6.32 -1.28 17.49
N ASN A 53 -6.19 -0.06 18.01
CA ASN A 53 -5.32 0.27 19.14
C ASN A 53 -3.88 -0.26 18.92
N SER A 54 -3.37 -0.06 17.71
CA SER A 54 -2.08 -0.58 17.28
C SER A 54 -0.91 0.09 18.03
N PRO A 55 0.15 -0.66 18.37
CA PRO A 55 1.38 -0.08 18.90
C PRO A 55 2.02 0.94 17.93
N ALA A 56 2.77 1.91 18.46
CA ALA A 56 3.39 2.97 17.66
C ALA A 56 4.33 2.45 16.55
N HIS A 57 5.09 1.37 16.81
CA HIS A 57 6.00 0.77 15.83
C HIS A 57 5.30 0.18 14.60
N VAL A 58 4.00 -0.13 14.70
CA VAL A 58 3.25 -0.73 13.57
C VAL A 58 3.19 0.22 12.37
N PHE A 59 3.18 1.53 12.60
CA PHE A 59 3.20 2.47 11.48
C PHE A 59 4.53 2.39 10.70
N GLU A 60 5.66 2.32 11.41
CA GLU A 60 6.99 2.15 10.80
C GLU A 60 7.09 0.83 10.02
N ASP A 61 6.53 -0.25 10.58
CA ASP A 61 6.48 -1.54 9.90
C ASP A 61 5.61 -1.48 8.63
N ILE A 62 4.49 -0.76 8.64
CA ILE A 62 3.65 -0.57 7.44
C ILE A 62 4.41 0.15 6.35
N LEU A 63 5.21 1.17 6.66
CA LEU A 63 6.05 1.86 5.67
C LEU A 63 7.06 0.90 5.03
N ALA A 64 7.69 0.03 5.84
CA ALA A 64 8.62 -0.98 5.32
C ALA A 64 7.90 -2.02 4.43
N MET A 65 6.69 -2.43 4.80
CA MET A 65 5.88 -3.37 4.01
C MET A 65 5.37 -2.73 2.71
N GLU A 66 5.00 -1.46 2.74
CA GLU A 66 4.61 -0.67 1.57
C GLU A 66 5.78 -0.55 0.58
N GLU A 67 6.96 -0.19 1.05
CA GLU A 67 8.17 -0.10 0.23
C GLU A 67 8.46 -1.42 -0.49
N ALA A 68 8.29 -2.55 0.21
CA ALA A 68 8.47 -3.87 -0.37
C ALA A 68 7.34 -4.27 -1.35
N ALA A 69 6.11 -3.81 -1.13
CA ALA A 69 4.96 -4.15 -1.96
C ALA A 69 4.91 -3.35 -3.26
N LEU A 70 5.34 -2.08 -3.25
CA LEU A 70 5.24 -1.17 -4.39
C LEU A 70 5.88 -1.69 -5.69
N PRO A 71 7.09 -2.28 -5.70
CA PRO A 71 7.67 -2.85 -6.92
C PRO A 71 6.87 -4.02 -7.47
N ILE A 72 6.28 -4.84 -6.60
CA ILE A 72 5.50 -6.02 -6.99
C ILE A 72 4.14 -5.58 -7.57
N LEU A 73 3.49 -4.61 -6.94
CA LEU A 73 2.20 -4.09 -7.40
C LEU A 73 2.29 -3.32 -8.73
N ASN A 74 3.49 -2.82 -9.07
CA ASN A 74 3.76 -2.05 -10.28
C ASN A 74 4.65 -2.81 -11.27
N GLU A 75 4.81 -4.13 -11.13
CA GLU A 75 5.57 -4.92 -12.08
C GLU A 75 4.86 -4.89 -13.45
N VAL A 76 5.62 -4.59 -14.50
CA VAL A 76 5.14 -4.59 -15.89
C VAL A 76 5.70 -5.85 -16.54
N GLU A 77 4.82 -6.78 -16.92
CA GLU A 77 5.19 -7.96 -17.74
C GLU A 77 5.63 -7.57 -19.16
#